data_AF-A0A969MUR9-F1
#
_entry.id   AF-A0A969MUR9-F1
#
_cell.length_a   1.000
_cell.length_b   1.000
_cell.length_c   1.000
_cell.angle_alpha   90.00
_cell.angle_beta   90.00
_cell.angle_gamma   90.00
#
_symmetry.space_group_name_H-M   'P 1'
#
loop_
_entity.id
_entity.type
_entity.pdbx_description
1 polymer ?
#
loop_
_entity_poly.entity_id
_entity_poly.type
_entity_poly.pdbx_seq_one_letter_code
_entity_poly.pdbx_strand_id
1 'polypeptide(L)'
;MFIDSAGQVGLRIDPAIAEVKPFSEGLAAVGFRISYEPDQPNFRWGYINKQGQLVIQPQVLANAASFVEGFAPVQLDDTWILEGRGCDGMGGPGEWVWVLTGGKWGYLANPLKSGN
;
A
#
# COMPACT_ATOMS: atom_id res chain seq x y z
N MET A 1 -15.28 2.45 -15.45
CA MET A 1 -16.35 1.54 -14.99
C MET A 1 -16.38 0.36 -15.94
N PHE A 2 -16.06 -0.85 -15.48
CA PHE A 2 -16.31 -2.09 -16.22
C PHE A 2 -17.41 -2.84 -15.47
N ILE A 3 -18.46 -3.20 -16.19
CA ILE A 3 -19.59 -3.99 -15.68
C ILE A 3 -19.50 -5.33 -16.41
N ASP A 4 -19.45 -6.43 -15.66
CA ASP A 4 -19.66 -7.75 -16.26
C ASP A 4 -21.16 -8.04 -16.44
N SER A 5 -21.46 -9.04 -17.27
CA SER A 5 -22.83 -9.45 -17.59
C SER A 5 -23.62 -10.05 -16.41
N ALA A 6 -23.02 -10.21 -15.23
CA ALA A 6 -23.67 -10.68 -14.02
C ALA A 6 -24.14 -9.54 -13.10
N GLY A 7 -23.89 -8.28 -13.47
CA GLY A 7 -24.25 -7.12 -12.65
C GLY A 7 -23.41 -7.00 -11.38
N GLN A 8 -22.33 -7.78 -11.24
CA GLN A 8 -21.36 -7.56 -10.19
C GLN A 8 -20.50 -6.36 -10.56
N VAL A 9 -20.68 -5.30 -9.78
CA VAL A 9 -19.82 -4.12 -9.83
C VAL A 9 -18.46 -4.52 -9.24
N GLY A 10 -17.56 -5.03 -10.10
CA GLY A 10 -16.23 -5.54 -9.72
C GLY A 10 -15.26 -4.49 -9.17
N LEU A 11 -15.66 -3.23 -9.11
CA LEU A 11 -15.03 -2.21 -8.28
C LEU A 11 -16.14 -1.30 -7.77
N ARG A 12 -16.59 -1.49 -6.51
CA ARG A 12 -17.17 -0.37 -5.78
C ARG A 12 -16.07 0.69 -5.75
N ILE A 13 -16.20 1.72 -6.59
CA ILE A 13 -15.36 2.90 -6.47
C ILE A 13 -15.79 3.53 -5.15
N ASP A 14 -15.12 3.10 -4.08
CA ASP A 14 -15.28 3.74 -2.79
C ASP A 14 -14.91 5.21 -3.00
N PRO A 15 -15.76 6.18 -2.64
CA PRO A 15 -15.45 7.60 -2.76
C PRO A 15 -14.15 7.99 -2.04
N ALA A 16 -13.62 7.12 -1.17
CA ALA A 16 -12.31 7.28 -0.58
C ALA A 16 -11.14 6.99 -1.55
N ILE A 17 -11.31 6.30 -2.68
CA ILE A 17 -10.21 6.05 -3.63
C ILE A 17 -9.86 7.35 -4.36
N ALA A 18 -8.67 7.85 -4.09
CA ALA A 18 -8.17 9.11 -4.66
C ALA A 18 -7.30 8.90 -5.89
N GLU A 19 -6.50 7.82 -5.91
CA GLU A 19 -5.56 7.53 -6.99
C GLU A 19 -5.38 6.02 -7.14
N VAL A 20 -5.18 5.56 -8.37
CA VAL A 20 -4.77 4.17 -8.66
C VAL A 20 -3.62 4.21 -9.67
N LYS A 21 -2.51 3.57 -9.35
CA LYS A 21 -1.37 3.39 -10.26
C LYS A 21 -1.62 2.20 -11.20
N PRO A 22 -0.96 2.16 -12.38
CA PRO A 22 -1.06 1.00 -13.25
C PRO A 22 -0.66 -0.30 -12.53
N PHE A 23 -1.32 -1.40 -12.91
CA PHE A 23 -0.91 -2.73 -12.45
C PHE A 23 0.51 -3.03 -12.90
N SER A 24 1.33 -3.48 -11.94
CA SER A 24 2.64 -4.05 -12.18
C SER A 24 2.78 -5.33 -11.38
N GLU A 25 3.30 -6.38 -12.03
CA GLU A 25 3.48 -7.70 -11.40
C GLU A 25 2.22 -8.29 -10.71
N GLY A 26 1.03 -7.94 -11.23
CA GLY A 26 -0.24 -8.44 -10.69
C GLY A 26 -0.87 -7.58 -9.59
N LEU A 27 -0.18 -6.53 -9.13
CA LEU A 27 -0.65 -5.61 -8.09
C LEU A 27 -0.65 -4.15 -8.58
N ALA A 28 -1.59 -3.35 -8.08
CA ALA A 28 -1.64 -1.91 -8.32
C ALA A 28 -1.66 -1.16 -6.98
N ALA A 29 -0.84 -0.13 -6.86
CA ALA A 29 -0.90 0.77 -5.71
C ALA A 29 -2.17 1.63 -5.81
N VAL A 30 -2.90 1.73 -4.70
CA VAL A 30 -4.15 2.50 -4.60
C VAL A 30 -4.05 3.45 -3.41
N GLY A 31 -4.29 4.73 -3.66
CA GLY A 31 -4.34 5.79 -2.66
C GLY A 31 -5.76 5.97 -2.16
N PHE A 32 -5.96 5.82 -0.85
CA PHE A 32 -7.20 6.07 -0.14
C PHE A 32 -7.10 7.39 0.60
N ARG A 33 -8.07 8.28 0.42
CA ARG A 33 -8.22 9.50 1.19
C ARG A 33 -8.68 9.18 2.60
N ILE A 34 -7.92 9.62 3.60
CA ILE A 34 -8.20 9.37 5.02
C ILE A 34 -8.57 10.64 5.80
N SER A 35 -8.20 11.82 5.30
CA SER A 35 -8.57 13.11 5.90
C SER A 35 -8.78 14.17 4.81
N TYR A 36 -9.51 15.22 5.19
CA TYR A 36 -9.72 16.44 4.39
C TYR A 36 -9.12 17.67 5.08
N GLU A 37 -8.45 17.47 6.22
CA GLU A 37 -7.83 18.55 6.98
C GLU A 37 -6.49 18.93 6.35
N PRO A 38 -6.19 20.24 6.20
CA PRO A 38 -4.98 20.71 5.51
C PRO A 38 -3.69 20.29 6.23
N ASP A 39 -3.74 20.05 7.54
CA ASP A 39 -2.59 19.73 8.38
C ASP A 39 -2.40 18.22 8.63
N GLN A 40 -3.25 17.36 8.02
CA GLN A 40 -3.21 15.91 8.15
C GLN A 40 -2.76 15.25 6.84
N PRO A 41 -2.18 14.03 6.90
CA PRO A 41 -1.93 13.24 5.70
C PRO A 41 -3.26 12.95 5.00
N ASN A 42 -3.42 13.51 3.81
CA ASN A 42 -4.66 13.38 3.04
C ASN A 42 -4.90 11.95 2.55
N PHE A 43 -3.84 11.18 2.30
CA PHE A 43 -3.92 9.87 1.67
C PHE A 43 -3.04 8.82 2.35
N ARG A 44 -3.46 7.58 2.22
CA ARG A 44 -2.68 6.39 2.52
C ARG A 44 -2.71 5.40 1.37
N TRP A 45 -1.66 4.61 1.24
CA TRP A 45 -1.49 3.73 0.10
C TRP A 45 -1.63 2.26 0.46
N GLY A 46 -2.39 1.51 -0.33
CA GLY A 46 -2.46 0.06 -0.26
C GLY A 46 -2.17 -0.56 -1.63
N TYR A 47 -2.32 -1.88 -1.74
CA TYR A 47 -2.21 -2.57 -3.02
C TYR A 47 -3.39 -3.49 -3.26
N ILE A 48 -3.92 -3.46 -4.47
CA ILE A 48 -5.00 -4.33 -4.94
C ILE A 48 -4.51 -5.29 -6.01
N ASN A 49 -5.11 -6.46 -6.12
CA ASN A 49 -4.89 -7.39 -7.23
C ASN A 49 -5.78 -7.05 -8.44
N LYS A 50 -5.61 -7.79 -9.53
CA LYS A 50 -6.39 -7.60 -10.78
C LYS A 50 -7.89 -7.86 -10.60
N GLN A 51 -8.29 -8.57 -9.55
CA GLN A 51 -9.68 -8.82 -9.17
C GLN A 51 -10.26 -7.68 -8.31
N GLY A 52 -9.50 -6.61 -8.05
CA GLY A 52 -9.92 -5.48 -7.23
C GLY A 52 -9.88 -5.76 -5.73
N GLN A 53 -9.29 -6.88 -5.29
CA GLN A 53 -9.19 -7.24 -3.88
C GLN A 53 -7.96 -6.59 -3.26
N LEU A 54 -8.12 -6.02 -2.06
CA LEU A 54 -7.03 -5.41 -1.31
C LEU A 54 -6.10 -6.50 -0.75
N VAL A 55 -4.86 -6.51 -1.23
CA VAL A 55 -3.81 -7.44 -0.82
C VAL A 55 -2.94 -6.84 0.28
N ILE A 56 -2.70 -5.53 0.22
CA ILE A 56 -1.89 -4.80 1.22
C ILE A 56 -2.71 -3.62 1.71
N GLN A 57 -2.87 -3.53 3.03
CA GLN A 57 -3.72 -2.53 3.65
C GLN A 57 -3.06 -1.14 3.71
N PRO A 58 -3.84 -0.06 3.52
CA PRO A 58 -3.35 1.31 3.49
C PRO A 58 -3.14 1.93 4.87
N GLN A 59 -2.72 1.16 5.89
CA GLN A 59 -2.68 1.71 7.25
C GLN A 59 -1.40 2.52 7.51
N VAL A 60 -0.27 2.05 6.97
CA VAL A 60 1.05 2.54 7.34
C VAL A 60 1.84 3.17 6.18
N LEU A 61 1.36 3.06 4.94
CA LEU A 61 2.08 3.59 3.78
C LEU A 61 1.64 5.04 3.51
N ALA A 62 2.55 5.98 3.74
CA ALA A 62 2.42 7.37 3.32
C ALA A 62 2.64 7.53 1.80
N ASN A 63 3.41 6.64 1.19
CA ASN A 63 3.64 6.62 -0.26
C ASN A 63 3.92 5.18 -0.73
N ALA A 64 3.55 4.89 -1.98
CA ALA A 64 3.74 3.58 -2.60
C ALA A 64 3.99 3.70 -4.11
N ALA A 65 5.01 2.98 -4.58
CA ALA A 65 5.29 2.83 -6.01
C ALA A 65 4.80 1.49 -6.55
N SER A 66 4.82 1.34 -7.87
CA SER A 66 4.55 0.05 -8.53
C SER A 66 5.67 -0.96 -8.23
N PHE A 67 5.31 -2.25 -8.19
CA PHE A 67 6.28 -3.33 -8.05
C PHE A 67 7.18 -3.45 -9.28
N VAL A 68 8.47 -3.68 -9.05
CA VAL A 68 9.50 -3.98 -10.06
C VAL A 68 10.44 -5.02 -9.46
N GLU A 69 10.69 -6.11 -10.18
CA GLU A 69 11.56 -7.21 -9.74
C GLU A 69 11.14 -7.83 -8.39
N GLY A 70 9.84 -7.88 -8.11
CA GLY A 70 9.32 -8.43 -6.86
C GLY A 70 9.38 -7.49 -5.67
N PHE A 71 9.78 -6.22 -5.84
CA PHE A 71 9.81 -5.23 -4.76
C PHE A 71 9.12 -3.93 -5.16
N ALA A 72 8.54 -3.22 -4.21
CA ALA A 72 8.02 -1.88 -4.40
C ALA A 72 8.64 -0.93 -3.37
N PRO A 73 9.25 0.20 -3.79
CA PRO A 73 9.66 1.22 -2.84
C PRO A 73 8.43 1.87 -2.21
N VAL A 74 8.46 1.98 -0.88
CA VAL A 74 7.37 2.50 -0.07
C VAL A 74 7.89 3.49 0.97
N GLN A 75 7.02 4.42 1.35
CA GLN A 75 7.26 5.33 2.46
C GLN A 75 6.31 4.98 3.60
N LEU A 76 6.84 4.80 4.80
CA LEU A 76 6.04 4.62 6.01
C LEU A 76 5.64 5.97 6.59
N ASP A 77 4.47 6.01 7.22
CA ASP A 77 4.00 7.18 7.93
C ASP A 77 4.62 7.30 9.34
N ASP A 78 5.03 8.52 9.70
CA ASP A 78 5.70 8.82 10.97
C ASP A 78 4.79 8.58 12.19
N THR A 79 3.47 8.67 12.03
CA THR A 79 2.51 8.62 13.15
C THR A 79 2.51 7.29 13.88
N TRP A 80 2.83 6.18 13.20
CA TRP A 80 2.86 4.84 13.79
C TRP A 80 4.28 4.36 14.14
N ILE A 81 5.32 5.11 13.76
CA ILE A 81 6.72 4.78 14.10
C ILE A 81 7.06 5.23 15.53
N LEU A 82 6.23 6.06 16.17
CA LEU A 82 6.53 6.65 17.48
C LEU A 82 6.15 5.80 18.71
N GLU A 83 5.55 4.62 18.55
CA GLU A 83 5.37 3.66 19.66
C GLU A 83 6.28 2.43 19.59
N GLY A 84 7.17 2.35 18.60
CA GLY A 84 8.17 1.30 18.48
C GLY A 84 9.54 1.91 18.26
N ARG A 85 10.36 1.96 19.32
CA ARG A 85 11.74 2.47 19.25
C ARG A 85 12.45 1.88 18.02
N GLY A 86 12.83 2.76 17.10
CA GLY A 86 13.67 2.40 15.97
C GLY A 86 15.13 2.33 16.39
N CYS A 87 15.63 1.12 16.61
CA CYS A 87 17.00 0.69 16.41
C CYS A 87 17.04 -0.84 16.64
N ASP A 88 17.91 -1.55 15.92
CA ASP A 88 18.26 -2.95 16.21
C ASP A 88 17.13 -3.99 16.30
N GLY A 89 16.71 -4.48 15.12
CA GLY A 89 16.25 -5.86 14.96
C GLY A 89 14.88 -6.21 15.55
N MET A 90 13.94 -6.45 14.63
CA MET A 90 12.65 -7.15 14.85
C MET A 90 11.51 -6.32 15.46
N GLY A 91 10.45 -6.09 14.66
CA GLY A 91 9.16 -5.58 15.14
C GLY A 91 8.36 -4.65 14.21
N GLY A 92 8.76 -4.45 12.94
CA GLY A 92 8.06 -3.60 11.96
C GLY A 92 6.92 -4.31 11.20
N PRO A 93 6.13 -3.58 10.38
CA PRO A 93 4.82 -4.00 9.85
C PRO A 93 4.89 -5.25 8.94
N GLY A 94 4.70 -6.43 9.54
CA GLY A 94 4.54 -7.72 8.86
C GLY A 94 5.80 -8.25 8.15
N GLU A 95 5.80 -9.55 7.84
CA GLU A 95 6.92 -10.29 7.24
C GLU A 95 7.34 -9.83 5.81
N TRP A 96 6.78 -8.73 5.32
CA TRP A 96 6.85 -8.35 3.90
C TRP A 96 7.37 -6.93 3.66
N VAL A 97 7.73 -6.17 4.71
CA VAL A 97 8.23 -4.79 4.59
C VAL A 97 9.62 -4.67 5.19
N TRP A 98 10.60 -4.33 4.35
CA TRP A 98 11.98 -4.07 4.76
C TRP A 98 12.21 -2.56 4.87
N VAL A 99 12.41 -2.04 6.08
CA VAL A 99 12.66 -0.60 6.33
C VAL A 99 14.16 -0.34 6.34
N LEU A 100 14.64 0.58 5.50
CA LEU A 100 16.08 0.76 5.25
C LEU A 100 16.65 2.11 5.70
N THR A 101 15.85 3.19 5.73
CA THR A 101 16.43 4.55 5.88
C THR A 101 15.70 5.39 6.93
N GLY A 102 16.32 5.57 8.09
CA GLY A 102 15.89 6.54 9.13
C GLY A 102 14.45 6.37 9.62
N GLY A 103 13.88 5.17 9.46
CA GLY A 103 12.49 4.82 9.81
C GLY A 103 11.45 5.06 8.71
N LYS A 104 11.73 5.87 7.67
CA LYS A 104 10.67 6.42 6.79
C LYS A 104 10.55 5.75 5.43
N TRP A 105 11.58 5.05 4.96
CA TRP A 105 11.60 4.44 3.62
C TRP A 105 11.97 2.97 3.69
N GLY A 106 11.36 2.18 2.79
CA GLY A 106 11.59 0.75 2.70
C GLY A 106 11.17 0.16 1.37
N TYR A 107 11.32 -1.16 1.27
CA TYR A 107 10.82 -1.96 0.16
C TYR A 107 9.79 -2.95 0.66
N LEU A 108 8.70 -3.06 -0.07
CA LEU A 108 7.68 -4.05 0.15
C LEU A 108 7.90 -5.20 -0.83
N ALA A 109 8.02 -6.43 -0.32
CA ALA A 109 8.15 -7.62 -1.13
C ALA A 109 6.80 -8.00 -1.74
N ASN A 110 6.78 -8.38 -3.01
CA ASN A 110 5.57 -8.75 -3.73
C ASN A 110 5.01 -10.05 -3.14
N PRO A 111 3.85 -10.02 -2.45
CA PRO A 111 3.28 -11.20 -1.83
C PRO A 111 2.84 -12.26 -2.85
N LEU A 112 2.67 -11.88 -4.13
CA LEU A 112 2.37 -12.83 -5.20
C LEU A 112 3.61 -13.58 -5.71
N LYS A 113 4.83 -13.16 -5.31
CA LYS A 113 6.10 -13.74 -5.77
C LYS A 113 6.98 -14.30 -4.66
N SER A 114 6.72 -13.96 -3.39
CA SER A 114 7.63 -14.25 -2.28
C SER A 114 7.60 -15.71 -1.76
N GLY A 115 7.15 -16.67 -2.57
CA GLY A 115 7.21 -18.09 -2.26
C GLY A 115 7.96 -18.84 -3.35
N ASN A 116 9.28 -18.96 -3.20
CA ASN A 116 10.14 -19.93 -3.88
C ASN A 116 11.29 -20.30 -2.96
#